data_AF-A0A8I1KHT1-F1
#
_entry.id   AF-A0A8I1KHT1-F1
#
_cell.length_a   1.000
_cell.length_b   1.000
_cell.length_c   1.000
_cell.angle_alpha   90.00
_cell.angle_beta   90.00
_cell.angle_gamma   90.00
#
_symmetry.space_group_name_H-M   'P 1'
#
loop_
_entity.id
_entity.type
_entity.pdbx_description
1 polymer ?
#
loop_
_entity_poly.entity_id
_entity_poly.type
_entity_poly.pdbx_seq_one_letter_code
_entity_poly.pdbx_strand_id
1 'polypeptide(L)'
;MFVEFDIHSYLVTKQDVVFFEEQEEEAADRINEMLHHINALREDDDTTEQLEEMVRRTLYDWIEEPALLDLSFDEMDDYVRNLMKVVREQEEEWNE
;
A
#
# COMPACT_ATOMS: atom_id res chain seq x y z
N MET A 1 -18.95 -12.23 -11.58
CA MET A 1 -18.01 -11.27 -12.20
C MET A 1 -16.74 -11.43 -11.39
N PHE A 2 -15.66 -11.93 -11.99
CA PHE A 2 -14.36 -11.87 -11.34
C PHE A 2 -14.00 -10.38 -11.29
N VAL A 3 -13.83 -9.84 -10.09
CA VAL A 3 -13.38 -8.46 -9.92
C VAL A 3 -11.88 -8.52 -10.18
N GLU A 4 -11.45 -7.91 -11.29
CA GLU A 4 -10.04 -7.71 -11.56
C GLU A 4 -9.52 -6.64 -10.59
N PHE A 5 -8.35 -6.87 -10.01
CA PHE A 5 -7.73 -5.90 -9.11
C PHE A 5 -7.45 -4.59 -9.85
N ASP A 6 -7.97 -3.48 -9.32
CA ASP A 6 -7.72 -2.12 -9.83
C ASP A 6 -7.22 -1.21 -8.71
N ILE A 7 -5.92 -0.89 -8.73
CA ILE A 7 -5.28 -0.03 -7.75
C ILE A 7 -5.95 1.35 -7.64
N HIS A 8 -6.54 1.86 -8.73
CA HIS A 8 -7.15 3.20 -8.75
C HIS A 8 -8.39 3.29 -7.85
N SER A 9 -8.99 2.15 -7.51
CA SER A 9 -10.13 2.09 -6.59
C SER A 9 -9.74 2.33 -5.12
N TYR A 10 -8.45 2.31 -4.80
CA TYR A 10 -7.92 2.47 -3.43
C TYR A 10 -7.18 3.79 -3.21
N LEU A 11 -7.03 4.61 -4.24
CA LEU A 11 -6.36 5.90 -4.11
C LEU A 11 -7.11 6.80 -3.14
N VAL A 12 -6.34 7.50 -2.31
CA VAL A 12 -6.85 8.40 -1.29
C VAL A 12 -6.82 9.84 -1.77
N THR A 13 -7.75 10.63 -1.25
CA THR A 13 -7.76 12.08 -1.42
C THR A 13 -7.38 12.74 -0.10
N LYS A 14 -7.08 14.05 -0.14
CA LYS A 14 -6.89 14.86 1.08
C LYS A 14 -8.04 14.75 2.10
N GLN A 15 -9.26 14.44 1.66
CA GLN A 15 -10.40 14.30 2.58
C GLN A 15 -10.32 13.01 3.39
N ASP A 16 -9.71 11.96 2.82
CA ASP A 16 -9.53 10.67 3.47
C ASP A 16 -8.42 10.72 4.52
N VAL A 17 -7.47 11.66 4.37
CA VAL A 17 -6.28 11.83 5.22
C VAL A 17 -6.32 13.12 6.06
N VAL A 18 -7.52 13.61 6.39
CA VAL A 18 -7.72 14.88 7.11
C VAL A 18 -7.08 14.93 8.51
N PHE A 19 -6.79 13.77 9.10
CA PHE A 19 -6.17 13.65 10.42
C PHE A 19 -4.67 14.02 10.43
N PHE A 20 -4.06 14.23 9.25
CA PHE A 20 -2.69 14.71 9.11
C PHE A 20 -2.52 16.24 9.22
N GLU A 21 -3.60 16.97 9.57
CA GLU A 21 -3.65 18.40 9.91
C GLU A 21 -2.53 19.28 9.30
N GLU A 22 -2.85 20.01 8.22
CA GLU A 22 -1.93 20.84 7.42
C GLU A 22 -0.97 20.07 6.49
N GLN A 23 -0.92 18.74 6.57
CA GLN A 23 -0.12 17.87 5.68
C GLN A 23 -0.99 16.93 4.84
N GLU A 24 -2.28 17.21 4.68
CA GLU A 24 -3.23 16.29 4.03
C GLU A 24 -2.92 16.05 2.55
N GLU A 25 -2.44 17.08 1.86
CA GLU A 25 -2.06 16.97 0.43
C GLU A 25 -0.81 16.10 0.27
N GLU A 26 0.23 16.36 1.07
CA GLU A 26 1.45 15.55 1.07
C GLU A 26 1.15 14.11 1.48
N ALA A 27 0.34 13.89 2.52
CA ALA A 27 -0.03 12.55 2.96
C ALA A 27 -0.77 11.77 1.88
N ALA A 28 -1.75 12.40 1.21
CA ALA A 28 -2.45 11.75 0.11
C ALA A 28 -1.51 11.38 -1.04
N ASP A 29 -0.60 12.30 -1.41
CA ASP A 29 0.37 12.07 -2.48
C ASP A 29 1.33 10.92 -2.14
N ARG A 30 1.89 10.91 -0.92
CA ARG A 30 2.80 9.86 -0.46
C ARG A 30 2.12 8.49 -0.38
N ILE A 31 0.92 8.42 0.19
CA ILE A 31 0.16 7.16 0.26
C ILE A 31 -0.14 6.65 -1.15
N ASN A 32 -0.58 7.52 -2.06
CA ASN A 32 -0.85 7.14 -3.44
C ASN A 32 0.41 6.71 -4.20
N GLU A 33 1.56 7.33 -3.93
CA GLU A 33 2.87 6.91 -4.46
C GLU A 33 3.17 5.46 -4.05
N MET A 34 2.95 5.11 -2.78
CA MET A 34 3.12 3.74 -2.27
C MET A 34 2.17 2.74 -2.94
N LEU A 35 0.90 3.11 -3.09
CA LEU A 35 -0.09 2.26 -3.77
C LEU A 35 0.28 2.02 -5.24
N HIS A 36 0.74 3.06 -5.93
CA HIS A 36 1.25 2.91 -7.30
C HIS A 36 2.51 2.07 -7.36
N HIS A 37 3.39 2.17 -6.37
CA HIS A 37 4.59 1.34 -6.28
C HIS A 37 4.26 -0.15 -6.12
N ILE A 38 3.29 -0.49 -5.27
CA ILE A 38 2.78 -1.88 -5.15
C ILE A 38 2.30 -2.38 -6.52
N ASN A 39 1.48 -1.59 -7.21
CA ASN A 39 0.96 -1.98 -8.52
C ASN A 39 2.06 -2.08 -9.59
N ALA A 40 3.16 -1.33 -9.46
CA ALA A 40 4.30 -1.42 -10.36
C ALA A 40 5.16 -2.67 -10.13
N LEU A 41 5.21 -3.17 -8.89
CA LEU A 41 5.98 -4.36 -8.49
C LEU A 41 5.17 -5.66 -8.51
N ARG A 42 3.87 -5.60 -8.79
CA ARG A 42 3.02 -6.80 -8.88
C ARG A 42 3.57 -7.80 -9.89
N GLU A 43 3.45 -9.07 -9.57
CA GLU A 43 3.85 -10.21 -10.41
C GLU A 43 2.61 -10.91 -10.98
N ASP A 44 2.78 -11.69 -12.05
CA ASP A 44 1.67 -12.35 -12.75
C ASP A 44 0.98 -13.44 -11.90
N ASP A 45 1.64 -13.90 -10.83
CA ASP A 45 1.16 -14.90 -9.88
C ASP A 45 0.59 -14.29 -8.59
N ASP A 46 0.66 -12.97 -8.40
CA ASP A 46 -0.02 -12.30 -7.28
C ASP A 46 -1.54 -12.44 -7.43
N THR A 47 -2.19 -12.94 -6.37
CA THR A 47 -3.66 -13.04 -6.33
C THR A 47 -4.30 -11.69 -6.02
N THR A 48 -5.58 -11.53 -6.36
CA THR A 48 -6.34 -10.33 -5.97
C THR A 48 -6.33 -10.16 -4.45
N GLU A 49 -6.48 -11.25 -3.70
CA GLU A 49 -6.46 -11.25 -2.24
C GLU A 49 -5.12 -10.74 -1.68
N GLN A 50 -4.00 -11.17 -2.25
CA GLN A 50 -2.66 -10.68 -1.87
C GLN A 50 -2.48 -9.19 -2.16
N LEU A 51 -2.90 -8.72 -3.33
CA LEU A 51 -2.77 -7.32 -3.70
C LEU A 51 -3.67 -6.43 -2.83
N GLU A 52 -4.90 -6.86 -2.55
CA GLU A 52 -5.79 -6.19 -1.61
C GLU A 52 -5.20 -6.15 -0.19
N GLU A 53 -4.55 -7.23 0.23
CA GLU A 53 -3.86 -7.30 1.51
C GLU A 53 -2.70 -6.29 1.62
N MET A 54 -1.86 -6.20 0.58
CA MET A 54 -0.76 -5.24 0.52
C MET A 54 -1.27 -3.80 0.60
N VAL A 55 -2.33 -3.48 -0.17
CA VAL A 55 -2.99 -2.17 -0.12
C VAL A 55 -3.51 -1.87 1.28
N ARG A 56 -4.24 -2.82 1.88
CA ARG A 56 -4.86 -2.65 3.20
C ARG A 56 -3.82 -2.40 4.29
N ARG A 57 -2.71 -3.16 4.29
CA ARG A 57 -1.61 -2.96 5.26
C ARG A 57 -0.94 -1.60 5.08
N THR A 58 -0.67 -1.22 3.84
CA THR A 58 -0.08 0.10 3.53
C THR A 58 -0.96 1.22 4.05
N LEU A 59 -2.26 1.20 3.74
CA LEU A 59 -3.19 2.21 4.23
C LEU A 59 -3.25 2.25 5.76
N TYR A 60 -3.30 1.08 6.41
CA TYR A 60 -3.36 1.00 7.87
C TYR A 60 -2.11 1.58 8.53
N ASP A 61 -0.92 1.18 8.09
CA ASP A 61 0.35 1.63 8.66
C ASP A 61 0.49 3.16 8.49
N TRP A 62 0.16 3.67 7.31
CA TRP A 62 0.22 5.11 7.03
C TRP A 62 -0.79 5.92 7.83
N ILE A 63 -1.98 5.40 8.12
CA ILE A 63 -2.94 6.08 8.98
C ILE A 63 -2.45 6.13 10.45
N GLU A 64 -1.79 5.07 10.92
CA GLU A 64 -1.39 4.93 12.33
C GLU A 64 -0.03 5.57 12.66
N GLU A 65 0.86 5.71 11.67
CA GLU A 65 2.24 6.19 11.88
C GLU A 65 2.55 7.43 11.03
N PRO A 66 2.29 8.65 11.55
CA PRO A 66 2.54 9.89 10.82
C PRO A 66 4.00 10.11 10.42
N ALA A 67 4.95 9.47 11.13
CA ALA A 67 6.38 9.54 10.81
C ALA A 67 6.71 8.93 9.44
N LEU A 68 5.81 8.14 8.84
CA LEU A 68 6.00 7.58 7.51
C LEU A 68 6.02 8.66 6.41
N LEU A 69 5.48 9.86 6.67
CA LEU A 69 5.58 10.99 5.74
C LEU A 69 7.02 11.42 5.46
N ASP A 70 7.92 11.22 6.41
CA ASP A 70 9.32 11.63 6.32
C ASP A 70 10.20 10.62 5.54
N LEU A 71 9.63 9.50 5.10
CA LEU A 71 10.39 8.48 4.37
C LEU A 71 10.93 9.03 3.05
N SER A 72 12.19 8.71 2.79
CA SER A 72 12.80 8.87 1.48
C SER A 72 12.26 7.84 0.51
N PHE A 73 12.47 8.08 -0.79
CA PHE A 73 12.07 7.14 -1.84
C PHE A 73 12.69 5.74 -1.67
N ASP A 74 13.96 5.67 -1.26
CA ASP A 74 14.63 4.39 -1.04
C ASP A 74 13.99 3.62 0.13
N GLU A 75 13.61 4.33 1.20
CA GLU A 75 12.92 3.74 2.35
C GLU A 75 11.49 3.28 2.00
N MET A 76 10.81 4.01 1.11
CA MET A 76 9.51 3.62 0.55
C MET A 76 9.61 2.34 -0.30
N ASP A 77 10.58 2.26 -1.20
CA ASP A 77 10.84 1.05 -2.01
C ASP A 77 11.15 -0.16 -1.10
N ASP A 78 12.02 0.02 -0.11
CA ASP A 78 12.34 -1.02 0.87
C ASP A 78 11.10 -1.47 1.66
N TYR A 79 10.26 -0.54 2.11
CA TYR A 79 8.99 -0.85 2.78
C TYR A 79 8.09 -1.70 1.88
N VAL A 80 7.84 -1.27 0.64
CA VAL A 80 6.93 -1.98 -0.27
C VAL A 80 7.46 -3.37 -0.58
N ARG A 81 8.76 -3.51 -0.89
CA ARG A 81 9.37 -4.81 -1.16
C ARG A 81 9.24 -5.77 0.02
N ASN A 82 9.49 -5.28 1.23
CA ASN A 82 9.38 -6.10 2.43
C ASN A 82 7.92 -6.49 2.69
N LEU A 83 6.98 -5.56 2.56
CA LEU A 83 5.55 -5.82 2.68
C LEU A 83 5.09 -6.89 1.69
N MET A 84 5.42 -6.74 0.41
CA MET A 84 5.02 -7.67 -0.63
C MET A 84 5.58 -9.07 -0.37
N LYS A 85 6.86 -9.16 0.03
CA LYS A 85 7.48 -10.42 0.42
C LYS A 85 6.71 -11.09 1.57
N VAL A 86 6.42 -10.35 2.63
CA VAL A 86 5.70 -10.88 3.80
C VAL A 86 4.30 -11.37 3.44
N VAL A 87 3.56 -10.63 2.60
CA VAL A 87 2.21 -11.03 2.17
C VAL A 87 2.24 -12.29 1.31
N ARG A 88 3.19 -12.37 0.37
CA ARG A 88 3.38 -13.57 -0.47
C ARG A 88 3.74 -14.80 0.35
N GLU A 89 4.68 -14.67 1.28
CA GLU A 89 5.10 -15.76 2.18
C GLU A 89 3.97 -16.17 3.16
N GLN A 90 3.11 -15.25 3.61
CA GLN A 90 1.99 -15.59 4.48
C GLN A 90 0.97 -16.53 3.82
N GLU A 91 0.67 -16.37 2.53
CA GLU A 91 -0.24 -17.29 1.82
C GLU A 91 0.32 -18.72 1.72
N GLU A 92 1.64 -18.89 1.70
CA GLU A 92 2.27 -20.20 1.70
C GLU A 92 2.03 -20.95 3.03
N GLU A 93 2.10 -20.25 4.17
CA GLU A 93 1.91 -20.86 5.51
C GLU A 93 0.44 -21.23 5.81
N TRP A 94 -0.55 -20.58 5.18
CA TRP A 94 -1.97 -20.88 5.38
C TRP A 94 -2.50 -21.98 4.44
N ASN A 95 -1.75 -22.32 3.41
CA ASN A 95 -2.07 -23.36 2.43
C ASN A 95 -1.33 -24.70 2.66
N GLU A 96 -0.48 -24.81 3.70
CA GLU A 96 0.10 -26.06 4.24
C GLU A 96 -0.75 -26.68 5.38
#